data_AF-A0A061S2S5-F1
#
_entry.id   AF-A0A061S2S5-F1
#
_cell.length_a   1.000
_cell.length_b   1.000
_cell.length_c   1.000
_cell.angle_alpha   90.00
_cell.angle_beta   90.00
_cell.angle_gamma   90.00
#
_symmetry.space_group_name_H-M   'P 1'
#
loop_
_entity.id
_entity.type
_entity.pdbx_description
1 polymer ?
#
loop_
_entity_poly.entity_id
_entity_poly.type
_entity_poly.pdbx_seq_one_letter_code
_entity_poly.pdbx_strand_id
1 'polypeptide(L)'
;MGGYGSWLGWQIRVGDDEATIEKAVDLHPKLMVGMGFFFALGASGGMLSLLMQGKPIFNDAHVWTGLGGLSLLALQGMLALFFEDDPNARTAHAFFGTGVMALFVVHAFLGLQLGLSI
;
A
#
# COMPACT_ATOMS: atom_id res chain seq x y z
N MET A 1 -1.53 5.97 -8.04
CA MET A 1 -0.82 6.48 -6.84
C MET A 1 0.20 5.47 -6.34
N GLY A 2 -0.20 4.25 -5.97
CA GLY A 2 0.72 3.21 -5.45
C GLY A 2 1.93 2.92 -6.32
N GLY A 3 1.75 2.40 -7.54
CA GLY A 3 2.88 2.02 -8.40
C GLY A 3 3.90 3.15 -8.63
N TYR A 4 3.43 4.34 -9.02
CA TYR A 4 4.32 5.49 -9.24
C TYR A 4 5.01 5.96 -7.96
N GLY A 5 4.32 6.02 -6.83
CA GLY A 5 4.94 6.41 -5.57
C GLY A 5 5.94 5.36 -5.06
N SER A 6 5.70 4.06 -5.27
CA SER A 6 6.68 3.01 -4.97
C SER A 6 7.91 3.11 -5.86
N TRP A 7 7.75 3.42 -7.15
CA TRP A 7 8.87 3.70 -8.05
C TRP A 7 9.69 4.90 -7.58
N LEU A 8 9.04 6.01 -7.18
CA LEU A 8 9.72 7.16 -6.58
C LEU A 8 10.49 6.78 -5.31
N GLY A 9 9.94 5.90 -4.46
CA GLY A 9 10.66 5.40 -3.28
C GLY A 9 11.99 4.73 -3.63
N TRP A 10 12.04 3.99 -4.73
CA TRP A 10 13.29 3.44 -5.26
C TRP A 10 14.20 4.51 -5.88
N GLN A 11 13.65 5.53 -6.55
CA GLN A 11 14.46 6.64 -7.05
C GLN A 11 15.20 7.39 -5.93
N ILE A 12 14.56 7.59 -4.77
CA ILE A 12 15.24 8.17 -3.57
C ILE A 12 16.46 7.32 -3.16
N ARG A 13 16.37 6.00 -3.32
CA ARG A 13 17.39 5.07 -2.82
C ARG A 13 18.53 4.83 -3.81
N VAL A 14 18.24 4.70 -5.10
CA VAL A 14 19.21 4.26 -6.12
C VAL A 14 19.33 5.21 -7.31
N GLY A 15 18.56 6.30 -7.34
CA GLY A 15 18.65 7.29 -8.40
C GLY A 15 19.95 8.09 -8.35
N ASP A 16 20.31 8.68 -9.49
CA ASP A 16 21.50 9.50 -9.70
C ASP A 16 21.19 10.92 -10.18
N ASP A 17 20.04 11.13 -10.83
CA ASP A 17 19.54 12.46 -11.22
C ASP A 17 18.96 13.24 -10.03
N GLU A 18 19.61 14.35 -9.68
CA GLU A 18 19.28 15.20 -8.53
C GLU A 18 17.83 15.74 -8.60
N ALA A 19 17.39 16.20 -9.78
CA ALA A 19 16.04 16.71 -9.97
C ALA A 19 14.97 15.63 -9.74
N THR A 20 15.24 14.40 -10.18
CA THR A 20 14.35 13.25 -9.96
C THR A 20 14.30 12.87 -8.48
N ILE A 21 15.43 12.88 -7.77
CA ILE A 21 15.49 12.57 -6.34
C ILE A 21 14.72 13.62 -5.53
N GLU A 22 14.93 14.92 -5.80
CA GLU A 22 14.22 16.00 -5.11
C GLU A 22 12.71 15.85 -5.26
N LYS A 23 12.25 15.63 -6.50
CA LYS A 23 10.84 15.34 -6.79
C LYS A 23 10.34 14.08 -6.08
N ALA A 24 11.17 13.04 -5.99
CA ALA A 24 10.79 11.79 -5.35
C ALA A 24 10.64 11.93 -3.83
N VAL A 25 11.56 12.65 -3.16
CA VAL A 25 11.49 12.95 -1.72
C VAL A 25 10.20 13.70 -1.38
N ASP A 26 9.78 14.64 -2.21
CA ASP A 26 8.53 15.38 -2.01
C ASP A 26 7.27 14.53 -2.27
N LEU A 27 7.25 13.84 -3.42
CA LEU A 27 6.03 13.19 -3.90
C LEU A 27 5.78 11.80 -3.30
N HIS A 28 6.83 11.02 -3.01
CA HIS A 28 6.69 9.68 -2.45
C HIS A 28 5.78 9.66 -1.20
N PRO A 29 6.06 10.41 -0.12
CA PRO A 29 5.23 10.37 1.08
C PRO A 29 3.79 10.84 0.82
N LYS A 30 3.60 11.91 0.02
CA LYS A 30 2.26 12.44 -0.30
C LYS A 30 1.41 11.40 -1.04
N LEU A 31 2.00 10.73 -2.03
CA LEU A 31 1.32 9.71 -2.81
C LEU A 31 1.04 8.45 -1.99
N MET A 32 1.94 8.05 -1.09
CA MET A 32 1.74 6.88 -0.22
C MET A 32 0.67 7.14 0.84
N VAL A 33 0.65 8.32 1.46
CA VAL A 33 -0.42 8.73 2.38
C VAL A 33 -1.76 8.80 1.66
N GLY A 34 -1.81 9.43 0.48
CA GLY A 34 -3.01 9.50 -0.34
C GLY A 34 -3.52 8.12 -0.76
N MET A 35 -2.62 7.19 -1.11
CA MET A 35 -2.96 5.80 -1.38
C MET A 35 -3.57 5.13 -0.15
N GLY A 36 -2.92 5.23 1.02
CA GLY A 36 -3.41 4.63 2.26
C GLY A 36 -4.81 5.11 2.62
N PHE A 37 -5.06 6.42 2.51
CA PHE A 37 -6.38 6.99 2.71
C PHE A 37 -7.42 6.44 1.72
N PHE A 38 -7.10 6.42 0.43
CA PHE A 38 -8.02 5.91 -0.59
C PHE A 38 -8.32 4.41 -0.41
N PHE A 39 -7.33 3.61 -0.03
CA PHE A 39 -7.52 2.19 0.25
C PHE A 39 -8.37 1.95 1.50
N ALA A 40 -8.22 2.77 2.54
CA ALA A 40 -9.06 2.68 3.73
C ALA A 40 -10.54 2.96 3.41
N LEU A 41 -10.82 4.00 2.61
CA LEU A 41 -12.18 4.28 2.13
C LEU A 41 -12.73 3.14 1.27
N GLY A 42 -11.89 2.59 0.38
CA GLY A 42 -12.23 1.43 -0.44
C GLY A 42 -12.61 0.21 0.40
N ALA A 43 -11.84 -0.10 1.44
CA ALA A 43 -12.13 -1.19 2.36
C ALA A 43 -13.46 -0.98 3.09
N SER A 44 -13.72 0.22 3.62
CA SER A 44 -14.99 0.55 4.28
C SER A 44 -16.18 0.39 3.31
N GLY A 45 -16.08 0.92 2.09
CA GLY A 45 -17.15 0.84 1.08
C GLY A 45 -17.38 -0.59 0.58
N GLY A 46 -16.32 -1.34 0.30
CA GLY A 46 -16.40 -2.73 -0.15
C GLY A 46 -17.03 -3.65 0.90
N MET A 47 -16.60 -3.55 2.16
CA MET A 47 -17.19 -4.33 3.25
C MET A 47 -18.67 -3.97 3.47
N LEU A 48 -19.04 -2.69 3.42
CA LEU A 48 -20.43 -2.26 3.53
C LEU A 48 -21.29 -2.86 2.40
N SER A 49 -20.79 -2.84 1.16
CA SER A 49 -21.48 -3.45 0.01
C SER A 49 -21.75 -4.94 0.21
N LEU A 50 -20.75 -5.70 0.68
CA LEU A 50 -20.90 -7.12 0.97
C LEU A 50 -21.92 -7.39 2.09
N LEU A 51 -21.89 -6.56 3.15
CA LEU A 51 -22.85 -6.65 4.26
C LEU A 51 -24.28 -6.37 3.78
N MET A 52 -24.49 -5.36 2.93
CA MET A 52 -25.80 -5.05 2.35
C MET A 52 -26.35 -6.16 1.47
N GLN A 53 -25.47 -6.96 0.86
CA GLN A 53 -25.82 -8.14 0.07
C GLN A 53 -25.95 -9.43 0.90
N GLY A 54 -25.79 -9.35 2.23
CA GLY A 54 -25.85 -10.52 3.11
C GLY A 54 -24.71 -11.52 2.94
N LYS A 55 -23.57 -11.11 2.36
CA LYS A 55 -22.42 -12.00 2.15
C LYS A 55 -21.56 -12.14 3.41
N PRO A 56 -20.99 -13.33 3.67
CA PRO A 56 -20.14 -13.56 4.85
C PRO A 56 -18.74 -12.94 4.66
N ILE A 57 -18.54 -11.72 5.15
CA ILE A 57 -17.32 -10.93 4.89
C ILE A 57 -16.01 -11.58 5.38
N PHE A 58 -16.03 -12.39 6.43
CA PHE A 58 -14.81 -13.01 6.98
C PHE A 58 -14.42 -14.34 6.32
N ASN A 59 -15.18 -14.80 5.33
CA ASN A 59 -14.84 -16.00 4.55
C ASN A 59 -14.19 -15.65 3.20
N ASP A 60 -14.00 -14.36 2.91
CA ASP A 60 -13.56 -13.88 1.60
C ASP A 60 -12.07 -13.50 1.59
N ALA A 61 -11.34 -13.98 0.59
CA ALA A 61 -9.90 -13.73 0.46
C ALA A 61 -9.56 -12.27 0.10
N HIS A 62 -10.42 -11.58 -0.64
CA HIS A 62 -10.23 -10.16 -0.95
C HIS A 62 -10.35 -9.31 0.31
N VAL A 63 -11.30 -9.62 1.20
CA VAL A 63 -11.45 -8.93 2.51
C VAL A 63 -10.20 -9.13 3.37
N TRP A 64 -9.72 -10.36 3.56
CA TRP A 64 -8.54 -10.62 4.39
C TRP A 64 -7.25 -10.01 3.84
N THR A 65 -7.04 -10.09 2.52
CA THR A 65 -5.87 -9.44 1.89
C THR A 65 -5.95 -7.92 1.96
N GLY A 66 -7.15 -7.34 1.94
CA GLY A 66 -7.36 -5.89 2.11
C GLY A 66 -7.04 -5.42 3.52
N LEU A 67 -7.59 -6.09 4.54
CA LEU A 67 -7.32 -5.77 5.95
C LEU A 67 -5.84 -5.95 6.29
N GLY A 68 -5.26 -7.10 5.91
CA GLY A 68 -3.84 -7.37 6.10
C GLY A 68 -2.96 -6.36 5.36
N GLY A 69 -3.30 -6.05 4.10
CA GLY A 69 -2.59 -5.05 3.30
C GLY A 69 -2.60 -3.66 3.94
N LEU A 70 -3.73 -3.19 4.46
CA LEU A 70 -3.84 -1.91 5.16
C LEU A 70 -3.02 -1.89 6.46
N SER A 71 -3.07 -2.96 7.25
CA SER A 71 -2.26 -3.08 8.47
C SER A 71 -0.75 -3.04 8.14
N LEU A 72 -0.31 -3.81 7.14
CA LEU A 72 1.08 -3.82 6.72
C LEU A 72 1.51 -2.49 6.10
N LEU A 73 0.64 -1.80 5.38
CA LEU A 73 0.89 -0.46 4.84
C LEU A 73 1.08 0.58 5.95
N ALA A 74 0.29 0.49 7.03
CA ALA A 74 0.47 1.35 8.20
C ALA A 74 1.82 1.09 8.88
N LEU A 75 2.19 -0.19 9.10
CA LEU A 75 3.50 -0.59 9.62
C LEU A 75 4.65 -0.08 8.72
N GLN A 76 4.51 -0.21 7.39
CA GLN A 76 5.45 0.29 6.40
C GLN A 76 5.66 1.80 6.53
N GLY A 77 4.59 2.58 6.72
CA GLY A 77 4.67 4.03 6.93
C GLY A 77 5.41 4.38 8.22
N MET A 78 5.19 3.64 9.31
CA MET A 78 5.86 3.86 10.59
C MET A 78 7.37 3.59 10.55
N LEU A 79 7.86 2.75 9.63
CA LEU A 79 9.31 2.51 9.50
C LEU A 79 10.10 3.80 9.23
N ALA A 80 9.48 4.81 8.62
CA ALA A 80 10.13 6.10 8.37
C ALA A 80 10.52 6.83 9.67
N LEU A 81 9.84 6.56 10.78
CA LEU A 81 10.13 7.16 12.10
C LEU A 81 11.48 6.72 12.68
N PHE A 82 12.06 5.64 12.16
CA PHE A 82 13.31 5.05 12.67
C PHE A 82 14.51 5.28 11.75
N PHE A 83 14.36 6.09 10.70
CA PHE A 83 15.40 6.28 9.68
C PHE A 83 16.65 7.00 10.20
N GLU A 84 16.53 7.80 11.26
CA GLU A 84 17.65 8.50 11.88
C GLU A 84 18.42 7.60 12.85
N ASP A 85 17.73 6.68 13.54
CA ASP A 85 18.29 5.82 14.58
C ASP A 85 18.92 4.53 14.03
N ASP A 86 18.34 3.96 12.97
CA ASP A 86 18.81 2.70 12.37
C ASP A 86 18.98 2.82 10.84
N PRO A 87 20.21 2.78 10.30
CA PRO A 87 20.43 2.82 8.87
C PRO A 87 19.80 1.62 8.13
N ASN A 88 19.57 0.49 8.82
CA ASN A 88 18.88 -0.67 8.25
C ASN A 88 17.37 -0.44 8.08
N ALA A 89 16.76 0.49 8.81
CA ALA A 89 15.33 0.79 8.70
C ALA A 89 14.94 1.24 7.29
N ARG A 90 15.81 2.00 6.60
CA ARG A 90 15.61 2.39 5.19
C ARG A 90 15.62 1.19 4.24
N THR A 91 16.48 0.21 4.51
CA THR A 91 16.55 -1.03 3.74
C THR A 91 15.30 -1.89 4.00
N ALA A 92 14.91 -2.03 5.27
CA ALA A 92 13.67 -2.71 5.63
C ALA A 92 12.46 -2.06 4.96
N HIS A 93 12.33 -0.73 5.01
CA HIS A 93 11.25 0.01 4.37
C HIS A 93 11.19 -0.21 2.86
N ALA A 94 12.33 -0.22 2.15
CA ALA A 94 12.33 -0.44 0.69
C ALA A 94 11.80 -1.84 0.31
N PHE A 95 12.32 -2.89 0.95
CA PHE A 95 11.94 -4.27 0.62
C PHE A 95 10.57 -4.66 1.19
N PHE A 96 10.27 -4.26 2.43
CA PHE A 96 8.96 -4.49 3.04
C PHE A 96 7.86 -3.78 2.24
N GLY A 97 8.08 -2.51 1.86
CA GLY A 97 7.17 -1.77 0.99
C GLY A 97 6.94 -2.45 -0.36
N THR A 98 7.99 -2.98 -0.98
CA THR A 98 7.86 -3.75 -2.23
C THR A 98 6.99 -5.00 -2.04
N GLY A 99 7.16 -5.73 -0.93
CA GLY A 99 6.31 -6.86 -0.57
C GLY A 99 4.84 -6.47 -0.34
N VAL A 100 4.60 -5.36 0.36
CA VAL A 100 3.25 -4.80 0.58
C VAL A 100 2.59 -4.45 -0.76
N MET A 101 3.34 -3.87 -1.70
CA MET A 101 2.81 -3.56 -3.03
C MET A 101 2.48 -4.82 -3.83
N ALA A 102 3.30 -5.88 -3.74
CA ALA A 102 2.99 -7.16 -4.36
C ALA A 102 1.70 -7.77 -3.78
N LEU A 103 1.50 -7.70 -2.46
CA LEU A 103 0.23 -8.09 -1.83
C LEU A 103 -0.95 -7.29 -2.39
N PHE A 104 -0.81 -5.97 -2.61
CA PHE A 104 -1.88 -5.17 -3.18
C PHE A 104 -2.20 -5.52 -4.65
N VAL A 105 -1.23 -6.03 -5.42
CA VAL A 105 -1.52 -6.59 -6.76
C VAL A 105 -2.40 -7.85 -6.64
N VAL A 106 -2.07 -8.75 -5.72
CA VAL A 106 -2.90 -9.93 -5.43
C VAL A 106 -4.29 -9.52 -4.94
N HIS A 107 -4.36 -8.56 -4.02
CA HIS A 107 -5.62 -8.01 -3.51
C HIS A 107 -6.49 -7.43 -4.63
N ALA A 108 -5.90 -6.68 -5.56
CA ALA A 108 -6.61 -6.11 -6.71
C ALA A 108 -7.17 -7.20 -7.64
N PHE A 109 -6.39 -8.25 -7.90
CA PHE A 109 -6.86 -9.42 -8.67
C PHE A 109 -8.05 -10.11 -7.98
N LEU A 110 -7.95 -10.36 -6.67
CA LEU A 110 -9.04 -10.95 -5.88
C LEU A 110 -10.28 -10.04 -5.86
N GLY A 111 -10.09 -8.72 -5.85
CA GLY A 111 -11.20 -7.76 -5.89
C GLY A 111 -11.94 -7.77 -7.22
N LEU A 112 -11.20 -7.87 -8.32
CA LEU A 112 -11.79 -8.05 -9.64
C LEU A 112 -12.57 -9.37 -9.73
N GLN A 113 -11.99 -10.46 -9.24
CA GLN A 113 -12.66 -11.76 -9.19
C GLN A 113 -13.94 -11.72 -8.35
N LEU A 114 -13.88 -11.14 -7.15
CA LEU A 114 -15.04 -10.97 -6.28
C LEU A 114 -16.13 -10.15 -6.97
N GLY A 115 -15.77 -9.00 -7.54
CA GLY A 115 -16.68 -8.08 -8.24
C GLY A 115 -17.41 -8.70 -9.43
N LEU A 116 -16.78 -9.67 -10.11
CA LEU A 116 -17.40 -10.42 -11.23
C LEU A 116 -18.26 -11.62 -10.76
N SER A 117 -18.25 -11.94 -9.46
CA SER A 117 -18.96 -13.08 -8.87
C SER A 117 -20.13 -12.70 -7.96
N ILE A 118 -20.33 -11.40 -7.72
CA ILE A 118 -21.42 -10.81 -6.95
C ILE A 118 -22.52 -10.34 -7.90
#